data_AF-A0A948BL18-F1
#
_entry.id   AF-A0A948BL18-F1
#
_cell.length_a   1.000
_cell.length_b   1.000
_cell.length_c   1.000
_cell.angle_alpha   90.00
_cell.angle_beta   90.00
_cell.angle_gamma   90.00
#
_symmetry.space_group_name_H-M   'P 1'
#
loop_
_entity.id
_entity.type
_entity.pdbx_description
1 polymer ?
#
loop_
_entity_poly.entity_id
_entity_poly.type
_entity_poly.pdbx_seq_one_letter_code
_entity_poly.pdbx_strand_id
1 'polypeptide(L)'
;MKKSFNSNASSLKVKGILKWLYPGIGIKRWILLVLVGLVFIIIGSFFLRNEEFVLFQVLDSIGLLCGIIILILGIKGIIRFFINAEVPSSKSNELVDIVFQRKQLSRGPKIVTIGGGTGLSVILSGLKQYTSNITAIVTVADDGGSSGRLRQEFDILPPGDIRNCLVALADAPALMRDLFQFRFDTTSELGGHSFGNLFITVMTRLTGDFEKAIKETSKVLALKGQVIPSTLNNVQLVAQHKDGSTTVGEASITNARRPINKVSLQPDKPAATPDAIKAIEEAQVIVLGPGSLYTSIVPNLLIKEITEAISSSGAIKVYVCNVMTQPGETDGFSVSDHIKVLVNHSHPRILDYCVINSGEIPKYMLERYSGQSSCPVINDKKKIESMGYRVIEDDFVVTDDVIRHDPERLARIVIGLLDEI
;
A
#
# COMPACT_ATOMS: atom_id res chain seq x y z
N MET A 1 34.56 -41.14 21.90
CA MET A 1 33.62 -41.41 23.01
C MET A 1 32.28 -40.75 22.71
N LYS A 2 31.27 -41.55 22.33
CA LYS A 2 29.86 -41.16 22.29
C LYS A 2 29.38 -40.93 23.73
N LYS A 3 28.87 -39.74 24.06
CA LYS A 3 27.92 -39.55 25.17
C LYS A 3 27.08 -38.27 24.96
N SER A 4 25.79 -38.51 24.72
CA SER A 4 24.65 -37.74 25.24
C SER A 4 24.56 -36.23 24.97
N PHE A 5 23.92 -35.86 23.86
CA PHE A 5 23.11 -34.64 23.78
C PHE A 5 21.73 -35.02 23.21
N ASN A 6 20.87 -35.57 24.07
CA ASN A 6 19.47 -35.79 23.75
C ASN A 6 18.61 -35.41 24.95
N SER A 7 18.46 -34.10 25.20
CA SER A 7 17.50 -33.59 26.20
C SER A 7 16.88 -32.22 25.89
N ASN A 8 17.18 -31.57 24.75
CA ASN A 8 16.71 -30.19 24.47
C ASN A 8 15.63 -30.06 23.37
N ALA A 9 15.02 -31.15 22.90
CA ALA A 9 13.93 -31.07 21.92
C ALA A 9 12.56 -30.65 22.53
N SER A 10 12.37 -30.86 23.83
CA SER A 10 11.12 -30.52 24.54
C SER A 10 11.03 -29.03 24.90
N SER A 11 12.15 -28.38 25.26
CA SER A 11 12.17 -26.97 25.67
C SER A 11 11.90 -25.98 24.52
N LEU A 12 12.28 -26.32 23.29
CA LEU A 12 11.98 -25.54 22.08
C LEU A 12 10.49 -25.64 21.66
N LYS A 13 9.87 -26.82 21.81
CA LYS A 13 8.43 -27.02 21.52
C LYS A 13 7.53 -26.29 22.52
N VAL A 14 7.90 -26.28 23.80
CA VAL A 14 7.14 -25.61 24.87
C VAL A 14 7.08 -24.09 24.62
N LYS A 15 8.20 -23.47 24.22
CA LYS A 15 8.23 -22.05 23.84
C LYS A 15 7.32 -21.73 22.64
N GLY A 16 7.22 -22.63 21.67
CA GLY A 16 6.32 -22.49 20.52
C GLY A 16 4.83 -22.52 20.89
N ILE A 17 4.43 -23.43 21.78
CA ILE A 17 3.04 -23.55 22.26
C ILE A 17 2.64 -22.30 23.06
N LEU A 18 3.55 -21.77 23.88
CA LEU A 18 3.32 -20.54 24.67
C LEU A 18 3.09 -19.29 23.80
N LYS A 19 3.64 -19.23 22.58
CA LYS A 19 3.39 -18.10 21.67
C LYS A 19 1.91 -17.94 21.28
N TRP A 20 1.15 -19.03 21.20
CA TRP A 20 -0.31 -18.96 20.98
C TRP A 20 -1.05 -18.24 22.10
N LEU A 21 -0.42 -18.15 23.28
CA LEU A 21 -0.88 -17.39 24.43
C LEU A 21 -0.28 -15.97 24.46
N TYR A 22 0.15 -15.38 23.34
CA TYR A 22 0.47 -13.95 23.32
C TYR A 22 -0.81 -13.09 23.35
N PRO A 23 -0.80 -11.97 24.10
CA PRO A 23 -1.91 -11.03 24.10
C PRO A 23 -2.14 -10.53 22.67
N GLY A 24 -3.41 -10.41 22.25
CA GLY A 24 -3.77 -9.96 20.92
C GLY A 24 -4.19 -11.06 19.93
N ILE A 25 -3.67 -12.30 19.99
CA ILE A 25 -3.99 -13.38 19.02
C ILE A 25 -5.48 -13.75 19.03
N GLY A 26 -6.10 -13.80 20.20
CA GLY A 26 -7.55 -14.05 20.35
C GLY A 26 -7.97 -15.52 20.32
N ILE A 27 -7.03 -16.47 20.29
CA ILE A 27 -7.31 -17.91 20.48
C ILE A 27 -7.54 -18.27 21.96
N LYS A 28 -6.96 -17.50 22.90
CA LYS A 28 -7.06 -17.71 24.35
C LYS A 28 -8.49 -17.86 24.85
N ARG A 29 -9.41 -17.01 24.38
CA ARG A 29 -10.83 -17.04 24.77
C ARG A 29 -11.50 -18.36 24.39
N TRP A 30 -11.11 -18.95 23.27
CA TRP A 30 -11.66 -20.21 22.80
C TRP A 30 -11.05 -21.40 23.56
N ILE A 31 -9.74 -21.37 23.83
CA ILE A 31 -9.08 -22.36 24.70
C ILE A 31 -9.69 -22.32 26.12
N LEU A 32 -9.94 -21.12 26.65
CA LEU A 32 -10.59 -20.94 27.94
C LEU A 32 -12.01 -21.52 27.93
N LEU A 33 -12.80 -21.28 26.88
CA LEU A 33 -14.13 -21.89 26.74
C LEU A 33 -14.06 -23.43 26.70
N VAL A 34 -13.09 -24.01 26.00
CA VAL A 34 -12.90 -25.48 26.00
C VAL A 34 -12.58 -26.00 27.41
N LEU A 35 -11.68 -25.32 28.14
CA LEU A 35 -11.34 -25.70 29.51
C LEU A 35 -12.53 -25.57 30.47
N VAL A 36 -13.29 -24.47 30.39
CA VAL A 36 -14.50 -24.27 31.18
C VAL A 36 -15.54 -25.34 30.86
N GLY A 37 -15.77 -25.65 29.58
CA GLY A 37 -16.69 -26.71 29.17
C GLY A 37 -16.31 -28.08 29.75
N LEU A 38 -15.02 -28.42 29.73
CA LEU A 38 -14.50 -29.67 30.33
C LEU A 38 -14.74 -29.71 31.85
N VAL A 39 -14.50 -28.61 32.57
CA VAL A 39 -14.73 -28.53 34.01
C VAL A 39 -16.21 -28.75 34.35
N PHE A 40 -17.13 -28.12 33.60
CA PHE A 40 -18.57 -28.33 33.79
C PHE A 40 -18.99 -29.78 33.52
N ILE A 41 -18.43 -30.43 32.50
CA ILE A 41 -18.70 -31.84 32.20
C ILE A 41 -18.18 -32.75 33.32
N ILE A 42 -16.97 -32.51 33.82
CA ILE A 42 -16.37 -33.29 34.91
C ILE A 42 -17.17 -33.14 36.20
N ILE A 43 -17.51 -31.91 36.58
CA ILE A 43 -18.33 -31.61 37.77
C ILE A 43 -19.71 -32.25 37.61
N GLY A 44 -20.41 -31.96 36.51
CA GLY A 44 -21.74 -32.50 36.25
C GLY A 44 -21.76 -34.03 36.26
N SER A 45 -20.76 -34.69 35.67
CA SER A 45 -20.67 -36.16 35.66
C SER A 45 -20.31 -36.77 37.01
N PHE A 46 -19.51 -36.08 37.83
CA PHE A 46 -19.11 -36.56 39.15
C PHE A 46 -20.27 -36.51 40.15
N PHE A 47 -21.02 -35.40 40.17
CA PHE A 47 -22.16 -35.22 41.07
C PHE A 47 -23.36 -36.08 40.68
N LEU A 48 -23.64 -36.26 39.37
CA LEU A 48 -24.70 -37.15 38.90
C LEU A 48 -24.58 -38.60 39.42
N ARG A 49 -23.35 -39.03 39.74
CA ARG A 49 -23.06 -40.39 40.22
C ARG A 49 -23.28 -40.57 41.73
N ASN A 50 -23.33 -39.48 42.50
CA ASN A 50 -23.30 -39.50 43.96
C ASN A 50 -24.61 -39.00 44.62
N GLU A 51 -25.56 -38.46 43.86
CA GLU A 51 -26.77 -37.83 44.42
C GLU A 51 -28.00 -38.76 44.45
N GLU A 52 -28.63 -38.90 45.62
CA GLU A 52 -29.88 -39.66 45.82
C GLU A 52 -31.15 -38.87 45.45
N PHE A 53 -31.07 -37.53 45.40
CA PHE A 53 -32.23 -36.66 45.18
C PHE A 53 -32.38 -36.24 43.71
N VAL A 54 -33.60 -36.43 43.16
CA VAL A 54 -33.94 -36.15 41.76
C VAL A 54 -33.71 -34.69 41.34
N LEU A 55 -33.95 -33.73 42.24
CA LEU A 55 -33.77 -32.30 41.94
C LEU A 55 -32.30 -31.96 41.59
N PHE A 56 -31.36 -32.52 42.35
CA PHE A 56 -29.93 -32.30 42.11
C PHE A 56 -29.47 -33.00 40.83
N GLN A 57 -29.98 -34.20 40.54
CA GLN A 57 -29.71 -34.90 39.27
C GLN A 57 -30.16 -34.09 38.04
N VAL A 58 -31.30 -33.38 38.12
CA VAL A 58 -31.77 -32.50 37.03
C VAL A 58 -30.84 -31.29 36.87
N LEU A 59 -30.43 -30.65 37.97
CA LEU A 59 -29.49 -29.52 37.93
C LEU A 59 -28.13 -29.92 37.37
N ASP A 60 -27.60 -31.08 37.77
CA ASP A 60 -26.34 -31.62 37.28
C ASP A 60 -26.41 -32.01 35.79
N SER A 61 -27.55 -32.55 35.35
CA SER A 61 -27.81 -32.83 33.93
C SER A 61 -27.83 -31.55 33.08
N ILE A 62 -28.41 -30.47 33.61
CA ILE A 62 -28.38 -29.14 32.97
C ILE A 62 -26.93 -28.63 32.91
N GLY A 63 -26.18 -28.74 34.00
CA GLY A 63 -24.77 -28.36 34.06
C GLY A 63 -23.90 -29.11 33.04
N LEU A 64 -24.14 -30.42 32.87
CA LEU A 64 -23.49 -31.25 31.87
C LEU A 64 -23.83 -30.83 30.44
N LEU A 65 -25.12 -30.57 30.16
CA LEU A 65 -25.57 -30.10 28.86
C LEU A 65 -24.98 -28.72 28.52
N CYS A 66 -24.95 -27.79 29.48
CA CYS A 66 -24.27 -26.51 29.35
C CYS A 66 -22.77 -26.68 29.07
N GLY A 67 -22.10 -27.59 29.78
CA GLY A 67 -20.70 -27.93 29.56
C GLY A 67 -20.42 -28.42 28.14
N ILE A 68 -21.28 -29.30 27.60
CA ILE A 68 -21.20 -29.79 26.20
C ILE A 68 -21.39 -28.64 25.20
N ILE A 69 -22.38 -27.76 25.42
CA ILE A 69 -22.62 -26.60 24.54
C ILE A 69 -21.40 -25.67 24.53
N ILE A 70 -20.87 -25.34 25.70
CA ILE A 70 -19.67 -24.49 25.84
C ILE A 70 -18.46 -25.13 25.15
N LEU A 71 -18.28 -26.46 25.29
CA LEU A 71 -17.22 -27.21 24.63
C LEU A 71 -17.34 -27.12 23.10
N ILE A 72 -18.53 -27.34 22.55
CA ILE A 72 -18.80 -27.24 21.11
C ILE A 72 -18.53 -25.83 20.59
N LEU A 73 -18.95 -24.79 21.32
CA LEU A 73 -18.69 -23.39 20.96
C LEU A 73 -17.19 -23.08 20.97
N GLY A 74 -16.45 -23.57 21.97
CA GLY A 74 -15.00 -23.46 22.06
C GLY A 74 -14.30 -24.11 20.86
N ILE A 75 -14.66 -25.36 20.54
CA ILE A 75 -14.10 -26.11 19.40
C ILE A 75 -14.43 -25.41 18.07
N LYS A 76 -15.68 -24.99 17.85
CA LYS A 76 -16.07 -24.23 16.65
C LYS A 76 -15.29 -22.92 16.52
N GLY A 77 -15.04 -22.23 17.64
CA GLY A 77 -14.23 -21.03 17.67
C GLY A 77 -12.77 -21.26 17.28
N ILE A 78 -12.17 -22.38 17.73
CA ILE A 78 -10.82 -22.80 17.34
C ILE A 78 -10.79 -23.16 15.84
N ILE A 79 -11.73 -23.98 15.36
CA ILE A 79 -11.82 -24.36 13.94
C ILE A 79 -11.95 -23.11 13.06
N ARG A 80 -12.85 -22.19 13.39
CA ARG A 80 -13.04 -20.94 12.64
C ARG A 80 -11.79 -20.07 12.66
N PHE A 81 -11.05 -20.06 13.76
CA PHE A 81 -9.77 -19.36 13.86
C PHE A 81 -8.71 -19.94 12.91
N PHE A 82 -8.64 -21.27 12.76
CA PHE A 82 -7.74 -21.92 11.79
C PHE A 82 -8.20 -21.79 10.34
N ILE A 83 -9.51 -21.87 10.06
CA ILE A 83 -10.04 -21.69 8.69
C ILE A 83 -9.78 -20.27 8.18
N ASN A 84 -9.97 -19.25 9.02
CA ASN A 84 -9.67 -17.86 8.66
C ASN A 84 -8.17 -17.57 8.55
N ALA A 85 -7.32 -18.48 9.05
CA ALA A 85 -5.89 -18.46 8.83
C ALA A 85 -5.58 -19.30 7.58
N GLU A 86 -5.85 -18.78 6.39
CA GLU A 86 -5.40 -19.38 5.13
C GLU A 86 -3.87 -19.53 5.14
N VAL A 87 -3.38 -20.77 5.26
CA VAL A 87 -1.94 -21.05 5.39
C VAL A 87 -1.52 -22.35 4.66
N PRO A 88 -0.45 -22.30 3.84
CA PRO A 88 0.30 -23.48 3.39
C PRO A 88 0.99 -24.22 4.56
N SER A 89 1.01 -25.55 4.51
CA SER A 89 1.56 -26.41 5.54
C SER A 89 3.09 -26.40 5.60
N SER A 90 3.69 -25.56 6.45
CA SER A 90 5.06 -25.76 6.95
C SER A 90 5.33 -24.90 8.21
N LYS A 91 5.79 -25.56 9.29
CA LYS A 91 6.29 -25.01 10.58
C LYS A 91 5.33 -24.17 11.43
N SER A 92 4.78 -24.80 12.46
CA SER A 92 3.83 -24.22 13.44
C SER A 92 4.29 -22.97 14.19
N ASN A 93 5.60 -22.74 14.35
CA ASN A 93 6.12 -21.51 14.98
C ASN A 93 6.09 -20.30 14.04
N GLU A 94 6.30 -20.51 12.74
CA GLU A 94 6.17 -19.44 11.72
C GLU A 94 4.70 -19.01 11.60
N LEU A 95 3.75 -19.95 11.77
CA LEU A 95 2.31 -19.65 11.73
C LEU A 95 1.87 -18.62 12.77
N VAL A 96 2.36 -18.74 14.00
CA VAL A 96 1.99 -17.81 15.07
C VAL A 96 2.52 -16.43 14.79
N ASP A 97 3.78 -16.35 14.34
CA ASP A 97 4.43 -15.09 14.01
C ASP A 97 3.71 -14.43 12.81
N ILE A 98 3.31 -15.19 11.79
CA ILE A 98 2.52 -14.72 10.63
C ILE A 98 1.13 -14.21 11.06
N VAL A 99 0.38 -14.98 11.87
CA VAL A 99 -0.97 -14.60 12.32
C VAL A 99 -0.90 -13.38 13.26
N PHE A 100 0.08 -13.33 14.15
CA PHE A 100 0.31 -12.20 15.03
C PHE A 100 0.67 -10.94 14.23
N GLN A 101 1.61 -11.06 13.28
CA GLN A 101 2.00 -9.96 12.40
C GLN A 101 0.81 -9.46 11.59
N ARG A 102 0.04 -10.33 10.91
CA ARG A 102 -1.17 -9.93 10.18
C ARG A 102 -2.16 -9.16 11.04
N LYS A 103 -2.38 -9.62 12.28
CA LYS A 103 -3.31 -8.96 13.20
C LYS A 103 -2.78 -7.62 13.71
N GLN A 104 -1.48 -7.50 13.94
CA GLN A 104 -0.84 -6.24 14.29
C GLN A 104 -0.95 -5.23 13.14
N LEU A 105 -0.63 -5.66 11.91
CA LEU A 105 -0.74 -4.83 10.70
C LEU A 105 -2.18 -4.36 10.44
N SER A 106 -3.19 -5.20 10.70
CA SER A 106 -4.61 -4.82 10.56
C SER A 106 -5.07 -3.72 11.53
N ARG A 107 -4.34 -3.52 12.62
CA ARG A 107 -4.56 -2.45 13.59
C ARG A 107 -3.60 -1.27 13.39
N GLY A 108 -2.78 -1.33 12.35
CA GLY A 108 -1.86 -0.26 11.99
C GLY A 108 -2.59 0.99 11.51
N PRO A 109 -1.87 2.10 11.36
CA PRO A 109 -2.46 3.37 10.96
C PRO A 109 -3.04 3.33 9.55
N LYS A 110 -4.05 4.18 9.32
CA LYS A 110 -4.65 4.41 7.99
C LYS A 110 -3.81 5.41 7.20
N ILE A 111 -3.17 4.94 6.13
CA ILE A 111 -2.26 5.76 5.32
C ILE A 111 -2.76 5.79 3.89
N VAL A 112 -2.93 6.99 3.35
CA VAL A 112 -3.24 7.22 1.93
C VAL A 112 -1.97 7.67 1.23
N THR A 113 -1.65 7.08 0.09
CA THR A 113 -0.57 7.54 -0.79
C THR A 113 -1.15 7.95 -2.13
N ILE A 114 -0.75 9.10 -2.69
CA ILE A 114 -1.30 9.65 -3.92
C ILE A 114 -0.18 9.89 -4.92
N GLY A 115 -0.31 9.35 -6.13
CA GLY A 115 0.68 9.57 -7.17
C GLY A 115 0.53 8.62 -8.37
N GLY A 116 1.67 8.13 -8.83
CA GLY A 116 1.80 7.21 -9.96
C GLY A 116 3.25 6.73 -10.11
N GLY A 117 3.49 5.95 -11.15
CA GLY A 117 4.80 5.45 -11.53
C GLY A 117 5.49 4.54 -10.50
N THR A 118 6.81 4.44 -10.66
CA THR A 118 7.66 3.57 -9.85
C THR A 118 7.96 4.15 -8.47
N GLY A 119 7.95 5.48 -8.32
CA GLY A 119 8.19 6.16 -7.03
C GLY A 119 7.14 5.79 -5.98
N LEU A 120 5.86 5.82 -6.35
CA LEU A 120 4.76 5.41 -5.47
C LEU A 120 4.90 3.93 -5.05
N SER A 121 5.34 3.07 -5.97
CA SER A 121 5.53 1.64 -5.68
C SER A 121 6.65 1.38 -4.66
N VAL A 122 7.70 2.21 -4.66
CA VAL A 122 8.79 2.12 -3.68
C VAL A 122 8.25 2.39 -2.28
N ILE A 123 7.56 3.50 -2.06
CA ILE A 123 7.04 3.82 -0.72
C ILE A 123 6.01 2.80 -0.22
N LEU A 124 5.14 2.30 -1.11
CA LEU A 124 4.17 1.25 -0.78
C LEU A 124 4.85 -0.05 -0.31
N SER A 125 5.97 -0.41 -0.94
CA SER A 125 6.73 -1.62 -0.59
C SER A 125 7.34 -1.56 0.82
N GLY A 126 7.68 -0.36 1.30
CA GLY A 126 8.13 -0.12 2.66
C GLY A 126 6.96 -0.04 3.65
N LEU A 127 5.93 0.76 3.34
CA LEU A 127 4.79 0.98 4.24
C LEU A 127 4.03 -0.31 4.58
N LYS A 128 3.93 -1.27 3.65
CA LYS A 128 3.21 -2.54 3.88
C LYS A 128 3.82 -3.42 4.98
N GLN A 129 5.04 -3.11 5.43
CA GLN A 129 5.67 -3.77 6.56
C GLN A 129 5.15 -3.26 7.91
N TYR A 130 4.48 -2.11 7.94
CA TYR A 130 4.02 -1.42 9.16
C TYR A 130 2.50 -1.43 9.32
N THR A 131 1.75 -1.42 8.24
CA THR A 131 0.28 -1.44 8.27
C THR A 131 -0.29 -2.16 7.06
N SER A 132 -1.46 -2.79 7.20
CA SER A 132 -2.26 -3.27 6.07
C SER A 132 -3.37 -2.30 5.68
N ASN A 133 -3.49 -1.17 6.36
CA ASN A 133 -4.50 -0.13 6.13
C ASN A 133 -3.94 0.97 5.21
N ILE A 134 -3.36 0.55 4.09
CA ILE A 134 -2.78 1.43 3.07
C ILE A 134 -3.74 1.55 1.91
N THR A 135 -3.99 2.78 1.46
CA THR A 135 -4.74 3.04 0.23
C THR A 135 -3.89 3.83 -0.74
N ALA A 136 -3.57 3.23 -1.88
CA ALA A 136 -2.88 3.89 -2.98
C ALA A 136 -3.90 4.48 -3.96
N ILE A 137 -3.97 5.80 -4.04
CA ILE A 137 -4.76 6.53 -5.05
C ILE A 137 -3.84 6.84 -6.22
N VAL A 138 -4.21 6.35 -7.39
CA VAL A 138 -3.32 6.33 -8.55
C VAL A 138 -3.92 7.10 -9.73
N THR A 139 -3.08 7.87 -10.43
CA THR A 139 -3.48 8.54 -11.67
C THR A 139 -3.84 7.54 -12.76
N VAL A 140 -4.82 7.88 -13.59
CA VAL A 140 -5.23 7.10 -14.78
C VAL A 140 -5.02 7.90 -16.08
N ALA A 141 -4.09 8.86 -16.05
CA ALA A 141 -3.78 9.72 -17.20
C ALA A 141 -2.70 9.15 -18.14
N ASP A 142 -1.99 8.09 -17.74
CA ASP A 142 -0.93 7.41 -18.51
C ASP A 142 -1.42 7.03 -19.92
N ASP A 143 -0.62 7.34 -20.93
CA ASP A 143 -0.84 6.95 -22.32
C ASP A 143 0.43 6.42 -23.00
N GLY A 144 1.45 6.05 -22.21
CA GLY A 144 2.72 5.54 -22.69
C GLY A 144 2.78 4.02 -22.84
N GLY A 145 3.63 3.57 -23.77
CA GLY A 145 4.07 2.18 -23.90
C GLY A 145 2.94 1.15 -23.93
N SER A 146 3.04 0.12 -23.08
CA SER A 146 2.02 -0.95 -23.02
C SER A 146 0.67 -0.45 -22.51
N SER A 147 0.64 0.54 -21.62
CA SER A 147 -0.62 1.07 -21.07
C SER A 147 -1.39 1.83 -22.14
N GLY A 148 -0.69 2.74 -22.85
CA GLY A 148 -1.26 3.55 -23.92
C GLY A 148 -1.84 2.72 -25.07
N ARG A 149 -1.10 1.71 -25.53
CA ARG A 149 -1.59 0.82 -26.60
C ARG A 149 -2.87 0.08 -26.21
N LEU A 150 -2.91 -0.49 -25.00
CA LEU A 150 -4.10 -1.20 -24.51
C LEU A 150 -5.28 -0.27 -24.26
N ARG A 151 -5.01 0.95 -23.76
CA ARG A 151 -6.02 2.00 -23.59
C ARG A 151 -6.68 2.36 -24.92
N GLN A 152 -5.90 2.55 -25.99
CA GLN A 152 -6.40 2.88 -27.33
C GLN A 152 -7.15 1.71 -27.98
N GLU A 153 -6.62 0.50 -27.85
CA GLU A 153 -7.19 -0.69 -28.51
C GLU A 153 -8.48 -1.19 -27.86
N PHE A 154 -8.57 -1.14 -26.52
CA PHE A 154 -9.70 -1.72 -25.78
C PHE A 154 -10.66 -0.69 -25.17
N ASP A 155 -10.38 0.61 -25.31
CA ASP A 155 -11.11 1.71 -24.67
C ASP A 155 -11.29 1.45 -23.16
N ILE A 156 -10.16 1.34 -22.47
CA ILE A 156 -10.07 1.11 -21.02
C ILE A 156 -9.14 2.14 -20.38
N LEU A 157 -9.23 2.30 -19.06
CA LEU A 157 -8.25 3.08 -18.31
C LEU A 157 -6.86 2.42 -18.36
N PRO A 158 -5.78 3.22 -18.35
CA PRO A 158 -4.42 2.68 -18.44
C PRO A 158 -4.07 1.85 -17.19
N PRO A 159 -3.67 0.58 -17.36
CA PRO A 159 -3.44 -0.31 -16.21
C PRO A 159 -2.05 -0.17 -15.57
N GLY A 160 -1.10 0.54 -16.18
CA GLY A 160 0.33 0.48 -15.84
C GLY A 160 0.66 0.87 -14.39
N ASP A 161 0.26 2.06 -13.98
CA ASP A 161 0.57 2.56 -12.63
C ASP A 161 -0.20 1.81 -11.55
N ILE A 162 -1.46 1.44 -11.84
CA ILE A 162 -2.26 0.56 -10.99
C ILE A 162 -1.55 -0.77 -10.80
N ARG A 163 -1.07 -1.41 -11.88
CA ARG A 163 -0.32 -2.68 -11.85
C ARG A 163 0.89 -2.56 -10.93
N ASN A 164 1.69 -1.50 -11.06
CA ASN A 164 2.88 -1.32 -10.23
C ASN A 164 2.51 -1.25 -8.73
N CYS A 165 1.45 -0.52 -8.38
CA CYS A 165 0.95 -0.43 -7.00
C CYS A 165 0.40 -1.76 -6.49
N LEU A 166 -0.33 -2.51 -7.32
CA LEU A 166 -0.84 -3.84 -7.00
C LEU A 166 0.31 -4.79 -6.64
N VAL A 167 1.37 -4.80 -7.47
CA VAL A 167 2.55 -5.63 -7.23
C VAL A 167 3.31 -5.17 -5.98
N ALA A 168 3.44 -3.86 -5.76
CA ALA A 168 4.08 -3.31 -4.58
C ALA A 168 3.40 -3.74 -3.28
N LEU A 169 2.07 -3.77 -3.25
CA LEU A 169 1.27 -4.17 -2.07
C LEU A 169 1.00 -5.68 -1.95
N ALA A 170 1.36 -6.48 -2.96
CA ALA A 170 1.10 -7.91 -2.95
C ALA A 170 1.81 -8.65 -1.80
N ASP A 171 1.07 -9.55 -1.15
CA ASP A 171 1.57 -10.58 -0.23
C ASP A 171 1.62 -11.96 -0.93
N ALA A 172 1.88 -11.95 -2.24
CA ALA A 172 1.92 -13.14 -3.08
C ALA A 172 3.35 -13.75 -3.18
N PRO A 173 3.48 -15.05 -3.53
CA PRO A 173 4.78 -15.68 -3.80
C PRO A 173 5.60 -14.92 -4.84
N ALA A 174 6.94 -15.01 -4.76
CA ALA A 174 7.85 -14.27 -5.66
C ALA A 174 7.51 -14.48 -7.14
N LEU A 175 7.27 -15.74 -7.55
CA LEU A 175 6.88 -16.08 -8.92
C LEU A 175 5.62 -15.34 -9.41
N MET A 176 4.65 -15.09 -8.54
CA MET A 176 3.43 -14.36 -8.91
C MET A 176 3.72 -12.89 -9.18
N ARG A 177 4.59 -12.28 -8.37
CA ARG A 177 5.05 -10.90 -8.59
C ARG A 177 5.85 -10.80 -9.88
N ASP A 178 6.74 -11.76 -10.13
CA ASP A 178 7.55 -11.83 -11.35
C ASP A 178 6.67 -11.99 -12.58
N LEU A 179 5.62 -12.81 -12.51
CA LEU A 179 4.64 -12.95 -13.59
C LEU A 179 3.94 -11.63 -13.91
N PHE A 180 3.46 -10.88 -12.90
CA PHE A 180 2.80 -9.60 -13.14
C PHE A 180 3.76 -8.52 -13.68
N GLN A 181 5.04 -8.57 -13.31
CA GLN A 181 6.07 -7.67 -13.83
C GLN A 181 6.60 -8.09 -15.20
N PHE A 182 6.36 -9.34 -15.62
CA PHE A 182 6.85 -9.87 -16.88
C PHE A 182 6.48 -8.96 -18.06
N ARG A 183 7.47 -8.74 -18.92
CA ARG A 183 7.34 -7.96 -20.15
C ARG A 183 7.80 -8.81 -21.32
N PHE A 184 6.97 -8.88 -22.35
CA PHE A 184 7.25 -9.64 -23.56
C PHE A 184 8.34 -8.96 -24.39
N ASP A 185 9.20 -9.76 -25.00
CA ASP A 185 10.25 -9.29 -25.91
C ASP A 185 9.66 -8.62 -27.16
N THR A 186 10.32 -7.56 -27.63
CA THR A 186 9.82 -6.66 -28.69
C THR A 186 9.66 -7.31 -30.06
N THR A 187 10.11 -8.54 -30.25
CA THR A 187 10.11 -9.27 -31.53
C THR A 187 8.82 -10.03 -31.82
N SER A 188 7.91 -10.13 -30.85
CA SER A 188 6.63 -10.84 -30.96
C SER A 188 5.45 -9.88 -31.18
N GLU A 189 4.27 -10.42 -31.54
CA GLU A 189 3.02 -9.64 -31.62
C GLU A 189 2.66 -8.98 -30.27
N LEU A 190 3.00 -9.64 -29.16
CA LEU A 190 2.85 -9.09 -27.81
C LEU A 190 4.02 -8.17 -27.41
N GLY A 191 4.88 -7.80 -28.35
CA GLY A 191 6.16 -7.18 -28.08
C GLY A 191 6.07 -5.92 -27.24
N GLY A 192 6.78 -5.91 -26.12
CA GLY A 192 6.79 -4.80 -25.17
C GLY A 192 5.56 -4.68 -24.28
N HIS A 193 4.52 -5.51 -24.45
CA HIS A 193 3.41 -5.57 -23.49
C HIS A 193 3.89 -6.14 -22.16
N SER A 194 3.23 -5.71 -21.08
CA SER A 194 3.38 -6.36 -19.78
C SER A 194 2.24 -7.35 -19.58
N PHE A 195 2.57 -8.54 -19.08
CA PHE A 195 1.56 -9.54 -18.72
C PHE A 195 0.56 -8.98 -17.70
N GLY A 196 1.03 -8.30 -16.65
CA GLY A 196 0.13 -7.70 -15.66
C GLY A 196 -0.82 -6.67 -16.26
N ASN A 197 -0.39 -5.90 -17.26
CA ASN A 197 -1.28 -4.98 -17.98
C ASN A 197 -2.36 -5.74 -18.76
N LEU A 198 -1.97 -6.78 -19.51
CA LEU A 198 -2.91 -7.64 -20.24
C LEU A 198 -3.90 -8.32 -19.30
N PHE A 199 -3.42 -8.81 -18.15
CA PHE A 199 -4.26 -9.42 -17.13
C PHE A 199 -5.33 -8.44 -16.63
N ILE A 200 -4.96 -7.21 -16.28
CA ILE A 200 -5.92 -6.19 -15.82
C ILE A 200 -6.89 -5.82 -16.95
N THR A 201 -6.43 -5.71 -18.19
CA THR A 201 -7.28 -5.49 -19.36
C THR A 201 -8.34 -6.58 -19.51
N VAL A 202 -7.93 -7.85 -19.43
CA VAL A 202 -8.85 -8.99 -19.51
C VAL A 202 -9.82 -9.00 -18.32
N MET A 203 -9.34 -8.76 -17.10
CA MET A 203 -10.20 -8.67 -15.92
C MET A 203 -11.25 -7.56 -16.05
N THR A 204 -10.88 -6.42 -16.64
CA THR A 204 -11.80 -5.31 -16.93
C THR A 204 -12.88 -5.73 -17.92
N ARG A 205 -12.52 -6.45 -18.98
CA ARG A 205 -13.49 -6.98 -19.95
C ARG A 205 -14.44 -8.02 -19.35
N LEU A 206 -13.93 -8.91 -18.50
CA LEU A 206 -14.73 -9.96 -17.86
C LEU A 206 -15.68 -9.41 -16.80
N THR A 207 -15.25 -8.41 -16.03
CA THR A 207 -16.06 -7.81 -14.97
C THR A 207 -17.01 -6.72 -15.48
N GLY A 208 -16.71 -6.15 -16.66
CA GLY A 208 -17.42 -5.01 -17.24
C GLY A 208 -17.13 -3.67 -16.55
N ASP A 209 -16.26 -3.66 -15.54
CA ASP A 209 -16.02 -2.50 -14.67
C ASP A 209 -14.56 -2.49 -14.19
N PHE A 210 -13.86 -1.38 -14.44
CA PHE A 210 -12.43 -1.27 -14.14
C PHE A 210 -12.14 -1.31 -12.63
N GLU A 211 -13.00 -0.70 -11.81
CA GLU A 211 -12.84 -0.71 -10.35
C GLU A 211 -13.01 -2.12 -9.79
N LYS A 212 -14.03 -2.85 -10.25
CA LYS A 212 -14.27 -4.24 -9.91
C LYS A 212 -13.13 -5.13 -10.36
N ALA A 213 -12.56 -4.91 -11.55
CA ALA A 213 -11.37 -5.63 -12.02
C ALA A 213 -10.17 -5.45 -11.08
N ILE A 214 -9.94 -4.23 -10.59
CA ILE A 214 -8.89 -3.96 -9.59
C ILE A 214 -9.19 -4.67 -8.28
N LYS A 215 -10.45 -4.62 -7.80
CA LYS A 215 -10.88 -5.31 -6.56
C LYS A 215 -10.69 -6.82 -6.65
N GLU A 216 -11.03 -7.46 -7.76
CA GLU A 216 -10.81 -8.90 -7.96
C GLU A 216 -9.32 -9.24 -8.13
N THR A 217 -8.56 -8.43 -8.87
CA THR A 217 -7.11 -8.61 -9.01
C THR A 217 -6.40 -8.48 -7.65
N SER A 218 -6.88 -7.58 -6.79
CA SER A 218 -6.37 -7.40 -5.43
C SER A 218 -6.53 -8.66 -4.57
N LYS A 219 -7.64 -9.40 -4.74
CA LYS A 219 -7.86 -10.68 -4.07
C LYS A 219 -6.89 -11.75 -4.59
N VAL A 220 -6.71 -11.84 -5.91
CA VAL A 220 -5.78 -12.78 -6.55
C VAL A 220 -4.34 -12.58 -6.04
N LEU A 221 -3.93 -11.32 -5.84
CA LEU A 221 -2.59 -10.97 -5.35
C LEU A 221 -2.46 -10.90 -3.82
N ALA A 222 -3.54 -11.19 -3.09
CA ALA A 222 -3.61 -11.11 -1.62
C ALA A 222 -2.97 -9.82 -1.07
N LEU A 223 -3.48 -8.65 -1.50
CA LEU A 223 -2.86 -7.36 -1.14
C LEU A 223 -2.90 -7.06 0.37
N LYS A 224 -1.85 -6.41 0.85
CA LYS A 224 -1.82 -5.69 2.13
C LYS A 224 -2.17 -4.22 1.92
N GLY A 225 -3.46 -3.95 1.72
CA GLY A 225 -3.98 -2.61 1.44
C GLY A 225 -4.90 -2.62 0.21
N GLN A 226 -5.12 -1.43 -0.35
CA GLN A 226 -6.02 -1.20 -1.48
C GLN A 226 -5.34 -0.30 -2.52
N VAL A 227 -5.66 -0.54 -3.78
CA VAL A 227 -5.26 0.32 -4.89
C VAL A 227 -6.54 0.83 -5.54
N ILE A 228 -6.66 2.14 -5.71
CA ILE A 228 -7.87 2.81 -6.16
C ILE A 228 -7.48 3.78 -7.29
N PRO A 229 -8.17 3.76 -8.44
CA PRO A 229 -7.97 4.77 -9.46
C PRO A 229 -8.55 6.11 -8.96
N SER A 230 -7.83 7.20 -9.20
CA SER A 230 -8.26 8.54 -8.79
C SER A 230 -9.59 8.97 -9.42
N THR A 231 -9.85 8.54 -10.67
CA THR A 231 -11.11 8.74 -11.38
C THR A 231 -11.43 7.51 -12.23
N LEU A 232 -12.71 7.32 -12.57
CA LEU A 232 -13.14 6.36 -13.59
C LEU A 232 -13.34 7.02 -14.97
N ASN A 233 -13.19 8.34 -15.06
CA ASN A 233 -13.24 9.04 -16.34
C ASN A 233 -11.94 8.79 -17.14
N ASN A 234 -12.08 8.53 -18.44
CA ASN A 234 -10.96 8.37 -19.34
C ASN A 234 -10.35 9.75 -19.65
N VAL A 235 -9.35 10.15 -18.85
CA VAL A 235 -8.74 11.49 -18.89
C VAL A 235 -7.36 11.49 -19.55
N GLN A 236 -7.06 12.51 -20.33
CA GLN A 236 -5.74 12.80 -20.88
C GLN A 236 -5.13 13.99 -20.16
N LEU A 237 -3.81 13.96 -19.95
CA LEU A 237 -3.09 15.10 -19.42
C LEU A 237 -2.76 16.07 -20.56
N VAL A 238 -2.95 17.36 -20.31
CA VAL A 238 -2.63 18.44 -21.26
C VAL A 238 -1.64 19.38 -20.59
N ALA A 239 -0.49 19.62 -21.21
CA ALA A 239 0.50 20.59 -20.73
C ALA A 239 0.48 21.83 -21.63
N GLN A 240 0.36 23.00 -21.01
CA GLN A 240 0.68 24.27 -21.65
C GLN A 240 2.14 24.60 -21.31
N HIS A 241 2.96 24.81 -22.34
CA HIS A 241 4.37 25.13 -22.20
C HIS A 241 4.59 26.64 -22.04
N LYS A 242 5.78 27.03 -21.57
CA LYS A 242 6.15 28.45 -21.37
C LYS A 242 6.20 29.26 -22.66
N ASP A 243 6.38 28.61 -23.81
CA ASP A 243 6.35 29.23 -25.14
C ASP A 243 4.92 29.41 -25.69
N GLY A 244 3.89 29.00 -24.93
CA GLY A 244 2.49 29.06 -25.32
C GLY A 244 2.00 27.84 -26.11
N SER A 245 2.89 26.94 -26.53
CA SER A 245 2.50 25.68 -27.19
C SER A 245 1.81 24.72 -26.22
N THR A 246 1.05 23.77 -26.75
CA THR A 246 0.31 22.77 -25.97
C THR A 246 0.66 21.36 -26.43
N THR A 247 0.83 20.45 -25.48
CA THR A 247 1.04 19.02 -25.73
C THR A 247 -0.03 18.22 -24.99
N VAL A 248 -0.59 17.21 -25.65
CA VAL A 248 -1.63 16.31 -25.12
C VAL A 248 -1.04 14.91 -24.98
N GLY A 249 -1.30 14.28 -23.84
CA GLY A 249 -0.81 12.95 -23.51
C GLY A 249 0.44 12.98 -22.62
N GLU A 250 0.47 12.12 -21.61
CA GLU A 250 1.56 12.04 -20.64
C GLU A 250 2.90 11.68 -21.31
N ALA A 251 2.91 10.65 -22.15
CA ALA A 251 4.09 10.23 -22.87
C ALA A 251 4.59 11.32 -23.84
N SER A 252 3.68 12.06 -24.48
CA SER A 252 4.02 13.17 -25.36
C SER A 252 4.64 14.33 -24.60
N ILE A 253 4.11 14.67 -23.42
CA ILE A 253 4.62 15.73 -22.54
C ILE A 253 6.06 15.41 -22.13
N THR A 254 6.31 14.19 -21.66
CA THR A 254 7.64 13.72 -21.25
C THR A 254 8.64 13.73 -22.43
N ASN A 255 8.21 13.32 -23.61
CA ASN A 255 9.06 13.27 -24.81
C ASN A 255 9.33 14.65 -25.43
N ALA A 256 8.43 15.61 -25.26
CA ALA A 256 8.58 16.95 -25.82
C ALA A 256 9.79 17.69 -25.25
N ARG A 257 10.18 17.40 -24.00
CA ARG A 257 11.27 18.04 -23.26
C ARG A 257 11.19 19.58 -23.29
N ARG A 258 9.97 20.11 -23.10
CA ARG A 258 9.68 21.55 -23.15
C ARG A 258 9.22 22.06 -21.78
N PRO A 259 9.77 23.18 -21.28
CA PRO A 259 9.37 23.73 -19.99
C PRO A 259 7.86 23.91 -19.84
N ILE A 260 7.29 23.24 -18.85
CA ILE A 260 5.86 23.30 -18.55
C ILE A 260 5.54 24.59 -17.77
N ASN A 261 4.44 25.24 -18.15
CA ASN A 261 3.85 26.37 -17.41
C ASN A 261 2.73 25.88 -16.48
N LYS A 262 1.79 25.11 -17.02
CA LYS A 262 0.69 24.49 -16.26
C LYS A 262 0.19 23.21 -16.93
N VAL A 263 -0.48 22.36 -16.16
CA VAL A 263 -1.17 21.17 -16.67
C VAL A 263 -2.66 21.18 -16.33
N SER A 264 -3.46 20.51 -17.14
CA SER A 264 -4.90 20.28 -16.95
C SER A 264 -5.30 18.88 -17.41
N LEU A 265 -6.50 18.42 -17.03
CA LEU A 265 -7.06 17.16 -17.50
C LEU A 265 -8.12 17.40 -18.57
N GLN A 266 -8.19 16.51 -19.56
CA GLN A 266 -9.22 16.52 -20.59
C GLN A 266 -9.92 15.14 -20.66
N PRO A 267 -11.24 15.04 -20.54
CA PRO A 267 -12.21 16.12 -20.34
C PRO A 267 -12.03 16.86 -19.00
N ASP A 268 -12.46 18.12 -18.97
CA ASP A 268 -12.41 18.94 -17.76
C ASP A 268 -13.35 18.39 -16.68
N LYS A 269 -12.98 18.64 -15.41
CA LYS A 269 -13.76 18.29 -14.21
C LYS A 269 -14.13 16.79 -14.14
N PRO A 270 -13.16 15.87 -14.23
CA PRO A 270 -13.42 14.47 -13.92
C PRO A 270 -13.89 14.31 -12.47
N ALA A 271 -14.76 13.35 -12.23
CA ALA A 271 -15.22 12.98 -10.89
C ALA A 271 -14.20 12.07 -10.20
N ALA A 272 -13.99 12.26 -8.91
CA ALA A 272 -13.17 11.32 -8.15
C ALA A 272 -13.92 9.99 -7.95
N THR A 273 -13.20 8.91 -7.70
CA THR A 273 -13.85 7.70 -7.20
C THR A 273 -14.35 7.90 -5.77
N PRO A 274 -15.57 7.44 -5.43
CA PRO A 274 -16.08 7.53 -4.07
C PRO A 274 -15.16 6.85 -3.04
N ASP A 275 -14.55 5.73 -3.41
CA ASP A 275 -13.62 5.01 -2.52
C ASP A 275 -12.33 5.82 -2.27
N ALA A 276 -11.86 6.64 -3.23
CA ALA A 276 -10.72 7.54 -3.02
C ALA A 276 -11.04 8.65 -2.02
N ILE A 277 -12.21 9.30 -2.15
CA ILE A 277 -12.66 10.36 -1.23
C ILE A 277 -12.79 9.81 0.19
N LYS A 278 -13.48 8.67 0.34
CA LYS A 278 -13.63 8.00 1.64
C LYS A 278 -12.28 7.66 2.26
N ALA A 279 -11.33 7.16 1.47
CA ALA A 279 -10.00 6.85 1.98
C ALA A 279 -9.26 8.09 2.51
N ILE A 280 -9.37 9.23 1.81
CA ILE A 280 -8.77 10.51 2.23
C ILE A 280 -9.40 11.03 3.52
N GLU A 281 -10.72 10.93 3.66
CA GLU A 281 -11.46 11.34 4.86
C GLU A 281 -11.09 10.50 6.10
N GLU A 282 -10.87 9.20 5.90
CA GLU A 282 -10.51 8.27 6.98
C GLU A 282 -9.00 8.21 7.28
N ALA A 283 -8.16 8.90 6.49
CA ALA A 283 -6.72 8.85 6.61
C ALA A 283 -6.22 9.49 7.91
N GLN A 284 -5.14 8.93 8.46
CA GLN A 284 -4.35 9.58 9.51
C GLN A 284 -3.12 10.28 8.90
N VAL A 285 -2.57 9.73 7.81
CA VAL A 285 -1.50 10.36 7.01
C VAL A 285 -1.86 10.28 5.54
N ILE A 286 -1.63 11.37 4.81
CA ILE A 286 -1.72 11.46 3.36
C ILE A 286 -0.32 11.75 2.82
N VAL A 287 0.21 10.88 1.97
CA VAL A 287 1.53 11.03 1.35
C VAL A 287 1.38 11.34 -0.14
N LEU A 288 1.92 12.47 -0.57
CA LEU A 288 1.98 12.87 -1.98
C LEU A 288 3.34 12.45 -2.55
N GLY A 289 3.32 11.56 -3.54
CA GLY A 289 4.52 11.01 -4.16
C GLY A 289 5.26 9.96 -3.31
N PRO A 290 6.55 9.70 -3.60
CA PRO A 290 7.34 10.33 -4.65
C PRO A 290 6.88 9.93 -6.05
N GLY A 291 7.21 10.73 -7.06
CA GLY A 291 6.79 10.50 -8.44
C GLY A 291 6.91 11.76 -9.29
N SER A 292 6.72 11.61 -10.60
CA SER A 292 6.83 12.76 -11.50
C SER A 292 5.86 13.86 -11.11
N LEU A 293 6.36 15.10 -11.00
CA LEU A 293 5.58 16.20 -10.44
C LEU A 293 4.33 16.47 -11.28
N TYR A 294 4.52 16.73 -12.57
CA TYR A 294 3.44 17.12 -13.48
C TYR A 294 2.63 15.93 -14.00
N THR A 295 3.25 14.75 -14.12
CA THR A 295 2.66 13.59 -14.79
C THR A 295 2.17 12.48 -13.83
N SER A 296 2.56 12.50 -12.56
CA SER A 296 2.13 11.50 -11.58
C SER A 296 1.43 12.09 -10.35
N ILE A 297 1.88 13.22 -9.82
CA ILE A 297 1.30 13.80 -8.58
C ILE A 297 0.20 14.80 -8.92
N VAL A 298 0.52 15.86 -9.67
CA VAL A 298 -0.42 16.91 -10.05
C VAL A 298 -1.71 16.38 -10.72
N PRO A 299 -1.69 15.36 -11.60
CA PRO A 299 -2.92 14.87 -12.23
C PRO A 299 -3.98 14.40 -11.22
N ASN A 300 -3.58 13.82 -10.09
CA ASN A 300 -4.51 13.45 -9.03
C ASN A 300 -5.11 14.69 -8.33
N LEU A 301 -4.31 15.75 -8.16
CA LEU A 301 -4.73 17.00 -7.51
C LEU A 301 -5.59 17.89 -8.43
N LEU A 302 -5.52 17.72 -9.74
CA LEU A 302 -6.40 18.39 -10.69
C LEU A 302 -7.86 17.92 -10.58
N ILE A 303 -8.11 16.77 -9.94
CA ILE A 303 -9.44 16.31 -9.59
C ILE A 303 -9.91 17.11 -8.37
N LYS A 304 -10.83 18.04 -8.59
CA LYS A 304 -11.25 19.01 -7.59
C LYS A 304 -11.69 18.37 -6.26
N GLU A 305 -12.48 17.31 -6.33
CA GLU A 305 -12.99 16.58 -5.15
C GLU A 305 -11.84 15.99 -4.32
N ILE A 306 -10.77 15.48 -4.95
CA ILE A 306 -9.57 14.98 -4.25
C ILE A 306 -8.86 16.12 -3.52
N THR A 307 -8.63 17.25 -4.19
CA THR A 307 -7.99 18.42 -3.57
C THR A 307 -8.80 18.99 -2.40
N GLU A 308 -10.12 19.05 -2.54
CA GLU A 308 -11.03 19.51 -1.48
C GLU A 308 -11.01 18.55 -0.28
N ALA A 309 -11.02 17.24 -0.51
CA ALA A 309 -10.92 16.22 0.54
C ALA A 309 -9.57 16.30 1.28
N ILE A 310 -8.45 16.40 0.56
CA ILE A 310 -7.11 16.51 1.18
C ILE A 310 -7.02 17.80 2.00
N SER A 311 -7.40 18.93 1.42
CA SER A 311 -7.26 20.24 2.08
C SER A 311 -8.16 20.42 3.31
N SER A 312 -9.27 19.68 3.38
CA SER A 312 -10.22 19.68 4.51
C SER A 312 -9.91 18.59 5.53
N SER A 313 -9.10 17.59 5.18
CA SER A 313 -8.72 16.49 6.07
C SER A 313 -7.87 16.98 7.26
N GLY A 314 -8.08 16.36 8.42
CA GLY A 314 -7.24 16.53 9.61
C GLY A 314 -5.99 15.64 9.63
N ALA A 315 -5.79 14.80 8.60
CA ALA A 315 -4.62 13.95 8.46
C ALA A 315 -3.33 14.79 8.32
N ILE A 316 -2.20 14.23 8.76
CA ILE A 316 -0.88 14.79 8.43
C ILE A 316 -0.67 14.66 6.92
N LYS A 317 -0.32 15.75 6.23
CA LYS A 317 -0.03 15.71 4.80
C LYS A 317 1.46 15.85 4.54
N VAL A 318 2.03 14.87 3.85
CA VAL A 318 3.47 14.77 3.61
C VAL A 318 3.73 14.76 2.11
N TYR A 319 4.52 15.70 1.61
CA TYR A 319 5.05 15.65 0.25
C TYR A 319 6.45 15.03 0.27
N VAL A 320 6.66 13.93 -0.48
CA VAL A 320 7.97 13.33 -0.68
C VAL A 320 8.57 13.87 -1.98
N CYS A 321 9.57 14.75 -1.84
CA CYS A 321 10.19 15.40 -2.98
C CYS A 321 11.04 14.43 -3.80
N ASN A 322 11.10 14.65 -5.11
CA ASN A 322 12.02 13.91 -5.97
C ASN A 322 13.48 14.26 -5.63
N VAL A 323 14.37 13.27 -5.76
CA VAL A 323 15.81 13.48 -5.54
C VAL A 323 16.48 14.16 -6.73
N MET A 324 16.01 13.84 -7.94
CA MET A 324 16.54 14.35 -9.21
C MET A 324 15.45 15.10 -9.98
N THR A 325 15.86 16.11 -10.75
CA THR A 325 14.99 16.81 -11.70
C THR A 325 14.66 15.92 -12.89
N GLN A 326 13.56 16.22 -13.58
CA GLN A 326 13.12 15.50 -14.77
C GLN A 326 13.22 16.41 -16.01
N PRO A 327 13.92 15.96 -17.07
CA PRO A 327 14.12 16.76 -18.28
C PRO A 327 12.79 17.22 -18.89
N GLY A 328 12.64 18.52 -19.10
CA GLY A 328 11.43 19.16 -19.63
C GLY A 328 10.32 19.41 -18.62
N GLU A 329 10.30 18.68 -17.50
CA GLU A 329 9.29 18.83 -16.46
C GLU A 329 9.77 19.77 -15.35
N THR A 330 10.91 19.47 -14.73
CA THR A 330 11.40 20.14 -13.51
C THR A 330 12.85 20.61 -13.62
N ASP A 331 13.29 20.98 -14.83
CA ASP A 331 14.64 21.46 -15.10
C ASP A 331 15.05 22.61 -14.16
N GLY A 332 16.13 22.40 -13.39
CA GLY A 332 16.68 23.39 -12.47
C GLY A 332 15.79 23.72 -11.26
N PHE A 333 14.75 22.92 -10.97
CA PHE A 333 13.85 23.19 -9.86
C PHE A 333 14.54 23.00 -8.50
N SER A 334 14.22 23.91 -7.58
CA SER A 334 14.39 23.69 -6.15
C SER A 334 13.20 22.94 -5.56
N VAL A 335 13.32 22.46 -4.32
CA VAL A 335 12.19 21.86 -3.61
C VAL A 335 11.05 22.87 -3.45
N SER A 336 11.35 24.13 -3.12
CA SER A 336 10.30 25.16 -3.03
C SER A 336 9.56 25.38 -4.35
N ASP A 337 10.21 25.19 -5.50
CA ASP A 337 9.55 25.29 -6.81
C ASP A 337 8.61 24.11 -7.06
N HIS A 338 8.96 22.89 -6.61
CA HIS A 338 8.03 21.76 -6.61
C HIS A 338 6.79 22.06 -5.77
N ILE A 339 6.97 22.59 -4.55
CA ILE A 339 5.86 22.95 -3.66
C ILE A 339 4.97 24.02 -4.30
N LYS A 340 5.55 25.05 -4.93
CA LYS A 340 4.77 26.08 -5.64
C LYS A 340 3.91 25.48 -6.74
N VAL A 341 4.43 24.52 -7.51
CA VAL A 341 3.65 23.85 -8.55
C VAL A 341 2.47 23.10 -7.95
N LEU A 342 2.68 22.34 -6.88
CA LEU A 342 1.59 21.64 -6.19
C LEU A 342 0.52 22.62 -5.73
N VAL A 343 0.92 23.68 -5.02
CA VAL A 343 0.00 24.70 -4.48
C VAL A 343 -0.75 25.43 -5.60
N ASN A 344 -0.06 25.83 -6.67
CA ASN A 344 -0.67 26.56 -7.80
C ASN A 344 -1.67 25.72 -8.59
N HIS A 345 -1.51 24.38 -8.62
CA HIS A 345 -2.44 23.47 -9.29
C HIS A 345 -3.52 22.91 -8.37
N SER A 346 -3.49 23.25 -7.07
CA SER A 346 -4.42 22.69 -6.09
C SER A 346 -4.79 23.67 -4.99
N HIS A 347 -4.17 23.57 -3.80
CA HIS A 347 -4.49 24.37 -2.64
C HIS A 347 -3.28 24.48 -1.67
N PRO A 348 -3.07 25.58 -0.94
CA PRO A 348 -1.95 25.71 0.01
C PRO A 348 -1.92 24.66 1.14
N ARG A 349 -3.10 24.19 1.56
CA ARG A 349 -3.25 23.18 2.64
C ARG A 349 -3.10 21.72 2.18
N ILE A 350 -2.52 21.44 1.02
CA ILE A 350 -2.32 20.06 0.52
C ILE A 350 -1.11 19.36 1.14
N LEU A 351 -0.19 20.10 1.77
CA LEU A 351 0.96 19.56 2.49
C LEU A 351 1.19 20.33 3.79
N ASP A 352 1.69 19.63 4.81
CA ASP A 352 2.18 20.19 6.07
C ASP A 352 3.70 19.99 6.19
N TYR A 353 4.17 18.80 5.79
CA TYR A 353 5.58 18.40 5.82
C TYR A 353 6.11 18.15 4.41
N CYS A 354 7.37 18.49 4.18
CA CYS A 354 8.12 18.13 2.99
C CYS A 354 9.33 17.26 3.38
N VAL A 355 9.39 16.05 2.82
CA VAL A 355 10.51 15.13 2.98
C VAL A 355 11.48 15.36 1.82
N ILE A 356 12.73 15.66 2.14
CA ILE A 356 13.76 15.99 1.16
C ILE A 356 15.04 15.19 1.43
N ASN A 357 15.72 14.81 0.35
CA ASN A 357 16.99 14.12 0.47
C ASN A 357 18.12 15.06 0.89
N SER A 358 18.87 14.66 1.92
CA SER A 358 20.15 15.25 2.32
C SER A 358 21.34 14.32 2.12
N GLY A 359 21.12 13.11 1.61
CA GLY A 359 22.17 12.13 1.31
C GLY A 359 23.03 12.52 0.12
N GLU A 360 24.32 12.17 0.18
CA GLU A 360 25.26 12.38 -0.93
C GLU A 360 25.01 11.39 -2.06
N ILE A 361 24.84 11.92 -3.28
CA ILE A 361 24.70 11.08 -4.47
C ILE A 361 26.10 10.76 -5.01
N PRO A 362 26.45 9.48 -5.21
CA PRO A 362 27.72 9.09 -5.77
C PRO A 362 28.03 9.77 -7.11
N LYS A 363 29.27 10.23 -7.29
CA LYS A 363 29.69 11.01 -8.45
C LYS A 363 29.39 10.32 -9.80
N TYR A 364 29.59 9.01 -9.89
CA TYR A 364 29.30 8.25 -11.11
C TYR A 364 27.81 8.29 -11.50
N MET A 365 26.90 8.35 -10.51
CA MET A 365 25.47 8.50 -10.76
C MET A 365 25.13 9.93 -11.18
N LEU A 366 25.75 10.94 -10.56
CA LEU A 366 25.59 12.33 -10.97
C LEU A 366 26.02 12.53 -12.43
N GLU A 367 27.17 11.98 -12.84
CA GLU A 367 27.65 12.04 -14.22
C GLU A 367 26.67 11.36 -15.19
N ARG A 368 26.14 10.18 -14.83
CA ARG A 368 25.15 9.46 -15.63
C ARG A 368 23.85 10.24 -15.81
N TYR A 369 23.30 10.83 -14.75
CA TYR A 369 22.07 11.61 -14.81
C TYR A 369 22.27 12.95 -15.50
N SER A 370 23.42 13.59 -15.30
CA SER A 370 23.79 14.82 -16.01
C SER A 370 23.85 14.59 -17.53
N GLY A 371 24.34 13.42 -17.98
CA GLY A 371 24.29 13.02 -19.39
C GLY A 371 22.87 12.88 -19.96
N GLN A 372 21.86 12.78 -19.09
CA GLN A 372 20.44 12.73 -19.44
C GLN A 372 19.73 14.08 -19.21
N SER A 373 20.48 15.16 -18.97
CA SER A 373 19.94 16.49 -18.61
C SER A 373 19.15 16.51 -17.30
N SER A 374 19.50 15.64 -16.36
CA SER A 374 18.92 15.59 -15.01
C SER A 374 19.98 15.95 -13.96
N CYS A 375 19.60 16.73 -12.96
CA CYS A 375 20.47 17.16 -11.86
C CYS A 375 19.76 16.96 -10.51
N PRO A 376 20.50 16.95 -9.39
CA PRO A 376 19.87 16.89 -8.07
C PRO A 376 18.94 18.09 -7.84
N VAL A 377 17.78 17.84 -7.23
CA VAL A 377 16.86 18.90 -6.83
C VAL A 377 17.53 19.76 -5.76
N ILE A 378 17.47 21.08 -5.93
CA ILE A 378 18.14 22.03 -5.03
C ILE A 378 17.40 22.05 -3.69
N ASN A 379 18.08 21.64 -2.62
CA ASN A 379 17.59 21.77 -1.25
C ASN A 379 17.65 23.25 -0.80
N ASP A 380 16.48 23.88 -0.69
CA ASP A 380 16.32 25.24 -0.22
C ASP A 380 15.44 25.33 1.04
N LYS A 381 15.70 24.45 2.02
CA LYS A 381 15.00 24.32 3.31
C LYS A 381 14.48 25.63 3.91
N LYS A 382 15.35 26.64 4.08
CA LYS A 382 14.96 27.93 4.70
C LYS A 382 13.81 28.62 3.96
N LYS A 383 13.74 28.47 2.64
CA LYS A 383 12.67 29.02 1.81
C LYS A 383 11.37 28.23 1.99
N ILE A 384 11.46 26.90 2.11
CA ILE A 384 10.31 26.03 2.41
C ILE A 384 9.71 26.39 3.78
N GLU A 385 10.55 26.55 4.80
CA GLU A 385 10.13 26.97 6.14
C GLU A 385 9.50 28.36 6.12
N SER A 386 10.04 29.30 5.34
CA SER A 386 9.44 30.64 5.15
C SER A 386 8.09 30.63 4.43
N MET A 387 7.80 29.57 3.65
CA MET A 387 6.50 29.34 3.02
C MET A 387 5.47 28.73 3.99
N GLY A 388 5.88 28.39 5.21
CA GLY A 388 5.01 27.83 6.26
C GLY A 388 4.99 26.31 6.34
N TYR A 389 5.85 25.62 5.60
CA TYR A 389 5.91 24.14 5.59
C TYR A 389 7.06 23.62 6.45
N ARG A 390 6.86 22.48 7.10
CA ARG A 390 7.90 21.80 7.89
C ARG A 390 8.77 20.95 6.97
N VAL A 391 10.06 20.83 7.28
CA VAL A 391 11.02 20.07 6.46
C VAL A 391 11.62 18.93 7.25
N ILE A 392 11.62 17.74 6.64
CA ILE A 392 12.28 16.54 7.15
C ILE A 392 13.41 16.19 6.19
N GLU A 393 14.64 16.19 6.71
CA GLU A 393 15.84 15.84 5.97
C GLU A 393 16.34 14.49 6.44
N ASP A 394 16.58 13.58 5.50
CA ASP A 394 17.30 12.33 5.75
C ASP A 394 18.02 11.91 4.46
N ASP A 395 18.91 10.95 4.58
CA ASP A 395 19.50 10.26 3.45
C ASP A 395 18.53 9.18 2.95
N PHE A 396 17.91 9.44 1.80
CA PHE A 396 16.99 8.50 1.17
C PHE A 396 17.57 7.83 -0.06
N VAL A 397 18.83 8.07 -0.42
CA VAL A 397 19.35 7.60 -1.71
C VAL A 397 19.78 6.15 -1.60
N VAL A 398 19.10 5.28 -2.34
CA VAL A 398 19.62 3.96 -2.68
C VAL A 398 20.10 4.00 -4.12
N THR A 399 21.37 3.63 -4.31
CA THR A 399 21.99 3.50 -5.63
C THR A 399 22.20 2.05 -5.98
N ASP A 400 21.29 1.51 -6.79
CA ASP A 400 21.56 0.30 -7.58
C ASP A 400 21.97 0.77 -9.00
N ASP A 401 21.15 0.45 -10.01
CA ASP A 401 21.29 0.92 -11.39
C ASP A 401 20.73 2.32 -11.64
N VAL A 402 19.88 2.80 -10.74
CA VAL A 402 19.17 4.09 -10.80
C VAL A 402 19.07 4.67 -9.38
N ILE A 403 18.92 5.99 -9.28
CA ILE A 403 18.64 6.68 -8.01
C ILE A 403 17.20 6.43 -7.62
N ARG A 404 16.98 5.85 -6.45
CA ARG A 404 15.65 5.63 -5.85
C ARG A 404 15.65 6.03 -4.39
N HIS A 405 14.45 6.24 -3.87
CA HIS A 405 14.27 6.38 -2.44
C HIS A 405 14.45 5.04 -1.73
N ASP A 406 15.01 5.06 -0.52
CA ASP A 406 15.02 3.93 0.40
C ASP A 406 13.59 3.70 0.94
N PRO A 407 12.94 2.56 0.60
CA PRO A 407 11.56 2.31 1.00
C PRO A 407 11.42 2.17 2.52
N GLU A 408 12.41 1.61 3.21
CA GLU A 408 12.34 1.38 4.66
C GLU A 408 12.55 2.68 5.44
N ARG A 409 13.48 3.54 5.02
CA ARG A 409 13.69 4.86 5.63
C ARG A 409 12.47 5.76 5.43
N LEU A 410 11.94 5.83 4.20
CA LEU A 410 10.72 6.61 3.92
C LEU A 410 9.55 6.13 4.78
N ALA A 411 9.33 4.82 4.85
CA ALA A 411 8.26 4.26 5.67
C ALA A 411 8.44 4.60 7.16
N ARG A 412 9.66 4.51 7.70
CA ARG A 412 9.94 4.88 9.10
C ARG A 412 9.61 6.33 9.40
N ILE A 413 9.90 7.26 8.49
CA ILE A 413 9.55 8.67 8.69
C ILE A 413 8.05 8.88 8.66
N VAL A 414 7.36 8.31 7.68
CA VAL A 414 5.89 8.42 7.59
C VAL A 414 5.23 7.85 8.84
N ILE A 415 5.72 6.73 9.37
CA ILE A 415 5.20 6.13 10.61
C ILE A 415 5.58 6.98 11.83
N GLY A 416 6.82 7.49 11.92
CA GLY A 416 7.28 8.31 13.03
C GLY A 416 6.51 9.62 13.18
N LEU A 417 5.97 10.18 12.10
CA LEU A 417 5.10 11.36 12.14
C LEU A 417 3.80 11.13 12.91
N LEU A 418 3.34 9.89 13.02
CA LEU A 418 2.15 9.56 13.80
C LEU A 418 2.40 9.54 15.30
N ASP A 419 3.66 9.40 15.73
CA ASP A 419 4.03 9.44 17.15
C ASP A 419 4.10 10.88 17.70
N GLU A 420 4.05 11.90 16.81
CA GLU A 420 3.99 13.33 17.18
C GLU A 420 2.56 13.83 17.49
N ILE A 421 1.52 13.01 17.24
CA ILE A 421 0.10 13.28 17.55
C ILE A 421 -0.26 12.64 18.89
#